data_AF-A0A929J5W5-F1
#
_entry.id   AF-A0A929J5W5-F1
#
_cell.length_a   1.000
_cell.length_b   1.000
_cell.length_c   1.000
_cell.angle_alpha   90.00
_cell.angle_beta   90.00
_cell.angle_gamma   90.00
#
_symmetry.space_group_name_H-M   'P 1'
#
loop_
_entity.id
_entity.type
_entity.pdbx_description
1 polymer ?
#
loop_
_entity_poly.entity_id
_entity_poly.type
_entity_poly.pdbx_seq_one_letter_code
_entity_poly.pdbx_strand_id
1 'polypeptide(L)'
;MATVMNSPDNFTLPERRSIDKRQITLQHICLQLASLGHRCQLSSDHGYLSVADSLLKNYSAQRQLLAEYRCPADQRIQDFLNSYLKRNGVDVEIKLPGETFNLNEKGIARELSLPYDSNTYKSDLLSSYRVAQGVLHNPKNDRRTTSGVFHIVEGGLPIPADKKSVPVDVYANLLQVALDPPTELLGLPIASEHDEPVDMWVSLLLRPVVRPEVAGALPEKSLETRFFAPGTLVSNLDFVETIFGNGGDPFLPENDSALDIDHWTGHSGCVILAPHLTKLSKKA
;
A
#
# COMPACT_ATOMS: atom_id res chain seq x y z
N MET A 1 -28.61 -21.54 64.62
CA MET A 1 -27.17 -21.84 64.50
C MET A 1 -26.82 -21.70 63.03
N ALA A 2 -26.28 -20.53 62.67
CA ALA A 2 -25.82 -20.22 61.32
C ALA A 2 -24.49 -20.95 61.07
N THR A 3 -24.20 -21.31 59.81
CA THR A 3 -23.03 -20.82 59.05
C THR A 3 -23.14 -21.39 57.62
N VAL A 4 -23.60 -20.57 56.68
CA VAL A 4 -23.32 -20.78 55.24
C VAL A 4 -22.15 -19.86 54.95
N MET A 5 -20.98 -20.44 54.69
CA MET A 5 -19.81 -19.69 54.28
C MET A 5 -20.05 -19.20 52.85
N ASN A 6 -20.18 -17.89 52.67
CA ASN A 6 -20.08 -17.26 51.37
C ASN A 6 -18.66 -17.48 50.83
N SER A 7 -18.54 -18.18 49.71
CA SER A 7 -17.35 -18.10 48.86
C SER A 7 -17.24 -16.65 48.35
N PRO A 8 -16.07 -16.00 48.47
CA PRO A 8 -15.89 -14.71 47.83
C PRO A 8 -15.90 -14.94 46.32
N ASP A 9 -16.93 -14.44 45.65
CA ASP A 9 -16.87 -14.21 44.21
C ASP A 9 -15.66 -13.29 43.98
N ASN A 10 -14.56 -13.89 43.51
CA ASN A 10 -13.42 -13.17 42.99
C ASN A 10 -13.89 -12.44 41.72
N PHE A 11 -14.47 -11.25 41.92
CA PHE A 11 -14.60 -10.27 40.87
C PHE A 11 -13.18 -9.86 40.47
N THR A 12 -12.62 -10.54 39.49
CA THR A 12 -11.44 -10.08 38.78
C THR A 12 -11.84 -8.80 38.07
N LEU A 13 -11.33 -7.66 38.56
CA LEU A 13 -11.31 -6.43 37.78
C LEU A 13 -10.70 -6.79 36.41
N PRO A 14 -11.37 -6.49 35.27
CA PRO A 14 -10.72 -6.66 33.98
C PRO A 14 -9.42 -5.86 34.02
N GLU A 15 -8.31 -6.51 33.66
CA GLU A 15 -6.99 -5.90 33.66
C GLU A 15 -7.08 -4.50 33.04
N ARG A 16 -6.62 -3.50 33.79
CA ARG A 16 -6.57 -2.08 33.42
C ARG A 16 -5.62 -1.78 32.24
N ARG A 17 -5.30 -2.77 31.40
CA ARG A 17 -4.37 -2.71 30.26
C ARG A 17 -4.75 -3.68 29.14
N SER A 18 -6.03 -3.77 28.75
CA SER A 18 -6.28 -4.07 27.34
C SER A 18 -5.79 -2.85 26.55
N ILE A 19 -4.53 -2.85 26.14
CA ILE A 19 -4.02 -1.83 25.22
C ILE A 19 -4.97 -1.86 24.01
N ASP A 20 -5.63 -0.73 23.75
CA ASP A 20 -6.58 -0.65 22.65
C ASP A 20 -5.83 -0.98 21.35
N LYS A 21 -6.22 -2.05 20.67
CA LYS A 21 -5.59 -2.49 19.42
C LYS A 21 -5.56 -1.35 18.40
N ARG A 22 -6.60 -0.51 18.38
CA ARG A 22 -6.66 0.66 17.52
C ARG A 22 -5.58 1.69 17.91
N GLN A 23 -5.37 1.92 19.19
CA GLN A 23 -4.33 2.83 19.68
C GLN A 23 -2.92 2.37 19.27
N ILE A 24 -2.63 1.07 19.31
CA ILE A 24 -1.34 0.53 18.82
C ILE A 24 -1.19 0.79 17.33
N THR A 25 -2.22 0.50 16.53
CA THR A 25 -2.19 0.77 15.08
C THR A 25 -1.98 2.25 14.78
N LEU A 26 -2.65 3.15 15.51
CA LEU A 26 -2.48 4.60 15.37
C LEU A 26 -1.06 5.06 15.75
N GLN A 27 -0.48 4.49 16.81
CA GLN A 27 0.91 4.74 17.19
C GLN A 27 1.89 4.27 16.12
N HIS A 28 1.66 3.10 15.52
CA HIS A 28 2.45 2.61 14.39
C HIS A 28 2.36 3.59 13.21
N ILE A 29 1.14 3.94 12.78
CA ILE A 29 0.94 4.91 11.69
C ILE A 29 1.67 6.22 11.98
N CYS A 30 1.55 6.74 13.20
CA CYS A 30 2.27 7.96 13.60
C CYS A 30 3.78 7.82 13.52
N LEU A 31 4.33 6.72 14.01
CA LEU A 31 5.77 6.49 13.99
C LEU A 31 6.29 6.42 12.55
N GLN A 32 5.54 5.78 11.67
CA GLN A 32 5.89 5.66 10.27
C GLN A 32 5.76 7.00 9.53
N LEU A 33 4.68 7.76 9.75
CA LEU A 33 4.55 9.12 9.23
C LEU A 33 5.69 10.02 9.70
N ALA A 34 6.07 9.94 10.98
CA ALA A 34 7.19 10.68 11.53
C ALA A 34 8.54 10.28 10.92
N SER A 35 8.74 8.99 10.63
CA SER A 35 9.96 8.48 9.97
C SER A 35 10.06 8.91 8.50
N LEU A 36 8.92 9.25 7.89
CA LEU A 36 8.78 9.87 6.58
C LEU A 36 8.85 11.42 6.62
N GLY A 37 9.05 12.01 7.80
CA GLY A 37 9.16 13.46 7.96
C GLY A 37 7.82 14.21 8.12
N HIS A 38 6.70 13.50 8.20
CA HIS A 38 5.39 14.09 8.46
C HIS A 38 5.12 14.21 9.96
N ARG A 39 4.50 15.31 10.39
CA ARG A 39 4.06 15.47 11.77
C ARG A 39 2.81 14.62 11.99
N CYS A 40 2.82 13.77 13.02
CA CYS A 40 1.65 13.00 13.38
C CYS A 40 0.96 13.55 14.63
N GLN A 41 -0.32 13.92 14.49
CA GLN A 41 -1.18 14.34 15.58
C GLN A 41 -2.23 13.26 15.97
N LEU A 42 -2.06 12.01 15.50
CA LEU A 42 -3.04 10.92 15.66
C LEU A 42 -2.96 10.19 17.03
N SER A 43 -2.10 10.63 17.94
CA SER A 43 -1.91 10.00 19.25
C SER A 43 -1.90 11.04 20.36
N SER A 44 -2.72 10.82 21.39
CA SER A 44 -2.76 11.62 22.62
C SER A 44 -1.54 11.40 23.52
N ASP A 45 -0.73 10.37 23.24
CA ASP A 45 0.44 10.02 24.04
C ASP A 45 1.72 10.59 23.41
N HIS A 46 1.95 11.88 23.66
CA HIS A 46 3.14 12.61 23.19
C HIS A 46 4.46 12.07 23.79
N GLY A 47 4.39 11.27 24.87
CA GLY A 47 5.56 10.77 25.59
C GLY A 47 6.42 9.84 24.73
N TYR A 48 5.82 8.90 24.00
CA TYR A 48 6.57 7.90 23.24
C TYR A 48 7.34 8.51 22.04
N LEU A 49 6.70 9.38 21.27
CA LEU A 49 7.34 10.06 20.15
C LEU A 49 8.49 10.97 20.62
N SER A 50 8.36 11.61 21.78
CA SER A 50 9.44 12.44 22.35
C SER A 50 10.69 11.63 22.69
N VAL A 51 10.53 10.37 23.12
CA VAL A 51 11.65 9.46 23.41
C VAL A 51 12.32 9.00 22.12
N ALA A 52 11.54 8.77 21.06
CA ALA A 52 12.03 8.31 19.77
C ALA A 52 12.53 9.45 18.84
N ASP A 53 12.34 10.73 19.20
CA ASP A 53 12.59 11.89 18.34
C ASP A 53 14.01 11.91 17.72
N SER A 54 15.04 11.66 18.53
CA SER A 54 16.42 11.60 18.04
C SER A 54 16.65 10.46 17.04
N LEU A 55 16.04 9.29 17.29
CA LEU A 55 16.13 8.13 16.40
C LEU A 55 15.39 8.39 15.08
N LEU A 56 14.20 9.00 15.14
CA LEU A 56 13.39 9.35 13.97
C LEU A 56 14.08 10.41 13.11
N LYS A 57 14.69 11.43 13.73
CA LYS A 57 15.49 12.45 13.01
C LYS A 57 16.71 11.83 12.32
N ASN A 58 17.42 10.95 13.00
CA ASN A 58 18.56 10.25 12.40
C ASN A 58 18.11 9.35 11.25
N TYR A 59 17.04 8.59 11.44
CA TYR A 59 16.44 7.74 10.40
C TYR A 59 16.01 8.56 9.17
N SER A 60 15.31 9.68 9.38
CA SER A 60 14.90 10.60 8.32
C SER A 60 16.11 11.16 7.55
N ALA A 61 17.18 11.58 8.26
CA ALA A 61 18.40 12.07 7.62
C ALA A 61 19.13 10.98 6.81
N GLN A 62 19.20 9.75 7.33
CA GLN A 62 19.75 8.61 6.60
C GLN A 62 18.92 8.26 5.36
N ARG A 63 17.60 8.36 5.47
CA ARG A 63 16.69 8.11 4.36
C ARG A 63 16.87 9.12 3.23
N GLN A 64 17.11 10.39 3.55
CA GLN A 64 17.47 11.40 2.55
C GLN A 64 18.76 11.05 1.80
N LEU A 65 19.76 10.47 2.47
CA LEU A 65 20.98 9.98 1.82
C LEU A 65 20.71 8.75 0.93
N LEU A 66 19.72 7.95 1.31
CA LEU A 66 19.27 6.76 0.59
C LEU A 66 18.06 7.04 -0.32
N ALA A 67 17.84 8.29 -0.75
CA ALA A 67 16.65 8.66 -1.52
C ALA A 67 16.48 7.89 -2.84
N GLU A 68 17.57 7.41 -3.43
CA GLU A 68 17.56 6.59 -4.64
C GLU A 68 17.51 5.08 -4.36
N TYR A 69 17.63 4.65 -3.10
CA TYR A 69 17.57 3.26 -2.72
C TYR A 69 16.13 2.74 -2.83
N ARG A 70 15.97 1.64 -3.55
CA ARG A 70 14.70 0.93 -3.73
C ARG A 70 14.80 -0.41 -3.03
N CYS A 71 13.67 -0.89 -2.52
CA CYS A 71 13.59 -2.26 -2.06
C CYS A 71 13.87 -3.22 -3.24
N PRO A 72 14.35 -4.45 -2.99
CA PRO A 72 14.72 -5.37 -4.07
C PRO A 72 13.60 -5.63 -5.09
N ALA A 73 12.34 -5.70 -4.63
CA ALA A 73 11.19 -5.89 -5.50
C ALA A 73 10.98 -4.68 -6.44
N ASP A 74 11.05 -3.46 -5.91
CA ASP A 74 10.91 -2.23 -6.71
C ASP A 74 12.09 -2.05 -7.67
N GLN A 75 13.30 -2.46 -7.26
CA GLN A 75 14.48 -2.44 -8.13
C GLN A 75 14.31 -3.36 -9.34
N ARG A 76 13.83 -4.60 -9.15
CA ARG A 76 13.57 -5.54 -10.25
C ARG A 76 12.56 -4.97 -11.25
N ILE A 77 11.51 -4.32 -10.77
CA ILE A 77 10.49 -3.66 -11.61
C ILE A 77 11.11 -2.47 -12.34
N GLN A 78 11.87 -1.62 -11.64
CA GLN A 78 12.53 -0.45 -12.23
C GLN A 78 13.53 -0.85 -13.33
N ASP A 79 14.31 -1.91 -13.10
CA ASP A 79 15.28 -2.44 -14.07
C ASP A 79 14.59 -2.98 -15.33
N PHE A 80 13.45 -3.66 -15.16
CA PHE A 80 12.60 -4.08 -16.27
C PHE A 80 12.09 -2.87 -17.05
N LEU A 81 11.52 -1.86 -16.39
CA LEU A 81 10.99 -0.65 -17.04
C LEU A 81 12.09 0.07 -17.83
N ASN A 82 13.25 0.28 -17.22
CA ASN A 82 14.40 0.94 -17.85
C ASN A 82 14.87 0.17 -19.09
N SER A 83 15.03 -1.15 -18.97
CA SER A 83 15.47 -2.01 -20.08
C SER A 83 14.43 -2.09 -21.19
N TYR A 84 13.14 -2.15 -20.83
CA TYR A 84 12.02 -2.22 -21.75
C TYR A 84 11.85 -0.92 -22.56
N LEU A 85 11.97 0.25 -21.94
CA LEU A 85 11.87 1.52 -22.66
C LEU A 85 13.07 1.72 -23.60
N LYS A 86 14.28 1.47 -23.08
CA LYS A 86 15.52 1.58 -23.85
C LYS A 86 15.55 0.67 -25.08
N ARG A 87 15.20 -0.61 -24.94
CA ARG A 87 15.21 -1.57 -26.06
C ARG A 87 14.20 -1.24 -27.16
N ASN A 88 13.15 -0.47 -26.82
CA ASN A 88 12.11 -0.04 -27.74
C ASN A 88 12.31 1.41 -28.23
N GLY A 89 13.49 2.00 -28.02
CA GLY A 89 13.85 3.31 -28.56
C GLY A 89 13.17 4.50 -27.88
N VAL A 90 12.64 4.32 -26.66
CA VAL A 90 12.08 5.40 -25.85
C VAL A 90 13.15 5.91 -24.88
N ASP A 91 13.60 7.14 -25.09
CA ASP A 91 14.61 7.82 -24.27
C ASP A 91 13.93 8.73 -23.23
N VAL A 92 13.25 8.11 -22.27
CA VAL A 92 12.59 8.79 -21.14
C VAL A 92 12.93 8.06 -19.86
N GLU A 93 13.32 8.81 -18.84
CA GLU A 93 13.53 8.28 -17.49
C GLU A 93 12.21 8.33 -16.71
N ILE A 94 11.69 7.15 -16.36
CA ILE A 94 10.46 7.00 -15.57
C ILE A 94 10.80 6.24 -14.30
N LYS A 95 10.58 6.85 -13.14
CA LYS A 95 10.90 6.27 -11.83
C LYS A 95 9.63 5.90 -11.08
N LEU A 96 9.59 4.69 -10.52
CA LEU A 96 8.58 4.31 -9.54
C LEU A 96 8.61 5.26 -8.32
N PRO A 97 7.50 5.40 -7.58
CA PRO A 97 7.45 6.27 -6.41
C PRO A 97 8.51 5.86 -5.39
N GLY A 98 9.44 6.77 -5.09
CA GLY A 98 10.56 6.48 -4.18
C GLY A 98 10.14 6.43 -2.71
N GLU A 99 9.45 7.48 -2.24
CA GLU A 99 8.90 7.52 -0.89
C GLU A 99 7.41 7.19 -0.89
N THR A 100 7.07 6.08 -0.23
CA THR A 100 5.69 5.63 -0.05
C THR A 100 5.44 5.28 1.42
N PHE A 101 4.18 5.39 1.84
CA PHE A 101 3.71 4.77 3.06
C PHE A 101 3.61 3.27 2.81
N ASN A 102 4.56 2.51 3.32
CA ASN A 102 4.64 1.08 3.14
C ASN A 102 3.72 0.35 4.14
N LEU A 103 2.73 -0.37 3.65
CA LEU A 103 1.83 -1.17 4.48
C LEU A 103 2.55 -2.46 4.91
N ASN A 104 3.39 -2.34 5.93
CA ASN A 104 4.24 -3.41 6.45
C ASN A 104 3.53 -4.38 7.40
N GLU A 105 2.37 -4.01 7.95
CA GLU A 105 1.57 -4.84 8.84
C GLU A 105 0.10 -4.87 8.44
N LYS A 106 -0.53 -6.01 8.72
CA LYS A 106 -1.93 -6.26 8.41
C LYS A 106 -2.84 -5.28 9.17
N GLY A 107 -3.80 -4.68 8.46
CA GLY A 107 -4.85 -3.84 9.03
C GLY A 107 -4.53 -2.35 9.10
N ILE A 108 -3.28 -1.93 8.84
CA ILE A 108 -2.92 -0.50 8.77
C ILE A 108 -3.70 0.17 7.63
N ALA A 109 -3.81 -0.48 6.46
CA ALA A 109 -4.52 0.04 5.30
C ALA A 109 -5.96 0.43 5.62
N ARG A 110 -6.64 -0.36 6.46
CA ARG A 110 -8.01 -0.12 6.88
C ARG A 110 -8.13 1.12 7.76
N GLU A 111 -7.24 1.28 8.74
CA GLU A 111 -7.25 2.47 9.61
C GLU A 111 -6.89 3.73 8.81
N LEU A 112 -5.98 3.64 7.83
CA LEU A 112 -5.64 4.74 6.93
C LEU A 112 -6.81 5.18 6.03
N SER A 113 -7.81 4.32 5.81
CA SER A 113 -8.89 4.53 4.82
C SER A 113 -10.02 5.45 5.29
N LEU A 114 -9.98 5.93 6.54
CA LEU A 114 -10.97 6.80 7.17
C LEU A 114 -10.26 7.87 8.00
N PRO A 115 -10.89 9.03 8.27
CA PRO A 115 -10.28 10.09 9.05
C PRO A 115 -10.14 9.65 10.52
N TYR A 116 -9.18 10.25 11.22
CA TYR A 116 -8.87 9.93 12.60
C TYR A 116 -10.09 10.02 13.54
N ASP A 117 -10.78 11.16 13.50
CA ASP A 117 -11.86 11.55 14.40
C ASP A 117 -13.27 11.38 13.78
N SER A 118 -13.36 10.81 12.58
CA SER A 118 -14.61 10.68 11.83
C SER A 118 -14.87 9.25 11.36
N ASN A 119 -16.15 8.94 11.19
CA ASN A 119 -16.61 7.66 10.64
C ASN A 119 -16.94 7.76 9.14
N THR A 120 -16.66 8.89 8.50
CA THR A 120 -17.01 9.11 7.09
C THR A 120 -15.88 9.86 6.39
N TYR A 121 -15.52 9.39 5.21
CA TYR A 121 -14.61 10.08 4.30
C TYR A 121 -15.24 10.19 2.91
N LYS A 122 -15.01 11.30 2.22
CA LYS A 122 -15.55 11.54 0.88
C LYS A 122 -14.53 12.23 0.00
N SER A 123 -14.34 11.70 -1.19
CA SER A 123 -13.60 12.31 -2.29
C SER A 123 -14.39 12.21 -3.59
N ASP A 124 -13.86 12.76 -4.68
CA ASP A 124 -14.42 12.59 -6.02
C ASP A 124 -14.40 11.14 -6.53
N LEU A 125 -13.58 10.28 -5.91
CA LEU A 125 -13.35 8.91 -6.36
C LEU A 125 -14.09 7.87 -5.52
N LEU A 126 -14.36 8.13 -4.25
CA LEU A 126 -15.09 7.22 -3.39
C LEU A 126 -15.68 7.90 -2.16
N SER A 127 -16.64 7.22 -1.52
CA SER A 127 -17.12 7.53 -0.17
C SER A 127 -16.90 6.32 0.74
N SER A 128 -16.23 6.53 1.87
CA SER A 128 -15.92 5.50 2.85
C SER A 128 -16.69 5.73 4.15
N TYR A 129 -17.10 4.65 4.81
CA TYR A 129 -17.83 4.69 6.07
C TYR A 129 -17.34 3.61 7.03
N ARG A 130 -17.14 3.98 8.30
CA ARG A 130 -17.04 3.02 9.39
C ARG A 130 -18.46 2.58 9.77
N VAL A 131 -18.74 1.29 9.69
CA VAL A 131 -20.05 0.70 9.99
C VAL A 131 -19.92 -0.38 11.05
N ALA A 132 -21.03 -0.78 11.67
CA ALA A 132 -20.99 -1.78 12.75
C ALA A 132 -20.35 -3.12 12.34
N GLN A 133 -20.47 -3.49 11.07
CA GLN A 133 -19.95 -4.74 10.49
C GLN A 133 -18.49 -4.63 10.00
N GLY A 134 -17.88 -3.43 10.02
CA GLY A 134 -16.55 -3.19 9.49
C GLY A 134 -16.44 -1.88 8.73
N VAL A 135 -16.03 -1.93 7.47
CA VAL A 135 -15.86 -0.77 6.60
C VAL A 135 -16.67 -0.93 5.32
N LEU A 136 -17.24 0.18 4.84
CA LEU A 136 -17.97 0.27 3.57
C LEU A 136 -17.26 1.28 2.67
N HIS A 137 -16.95 0.88 1.44
CA HIS A 137 -16.38 1.76 0.41
C HIS A 137 -17.28 1.76 -0.82
N ASN A 138 -17.79 2.93 -1.18
CA ASN A 138 -18.60 3.16 -2.38
C ASN A 138 -17.75 3.95 -3.40
N PRO A 139 -17.10 3.30 -4.38
CA PRO A 139 -16.34 4.00 -5.42
C PRO A 139 -17.27 4.73 -6.39
N LYS A 140 -16.73 5.73 -7.11
CA LYS A 140 -17.44 6.50 -8.14
C LYS A 140 -18.10 5.62 -9.20
N ASN A 141 -17.39 4.57 -9.61
CA ASN A 141 -17.89 3.56 -10.55
C ASN A 141 -18.19 2.27 -9.78
N ASP A 142 -19.47 1.95 -9.63
CA ASP A 142 -19.96 0.80 -8.86
C ASP A 142 -19.82 -0.55 -9.60
N ARG A 143 -19.48 -0.53 -10.90
CA ARG A 143 -19.38 -1.76 -11.70
C ARG A 143 -18.19 -1.73 -12.65
N ARG A 144 -17.58 -2.91 -12.80
CA ARG A 144 -16.50 -3.14 -13.76
C ARG A 144 -17.06 -3.31 -15.17
N THR A 145 -16.41 -2.68 -16.15
CA THR A 145 -16.65 -2.94 -17.58
C THR A 145 -15.65 -3.98 -18.09
N THR A 146 -16.06 -4.87 -18.99
CA THR A 146 -15.16 -5.89 -19.58
C THR A 146 -14.85 -5.64 -21.06
N SER A 147 -15.73 -4.95 -21.78
CA SER A 147 -15.53 -4.64 -23.20
C SER A 147 -14.51 -3.52 -23.39
N GLY A 148 -13.42 -3.83 -24.10
CA GLY A 148 -12.43 -2.83 -24.54
C GLY A 148 -11.57 -2.19 -23.45
N VAL A 149 -11.49 -2.81 -22.26
CA VAL A 149 -10.73 -2.30 -21.09
C VAL A 149 -9.30 -2.84 -20.98
N PHE A 150 -8.98 -3.96 -21.63
CA PHE A 150 -7.66 -4.60 -21.53
C PHE A 150 -6.78 -4.18 -22.70
N HIS A 151 -5.77 -3.36 -22.42
CA HIS A 151 -4.81 -2.84 -23.38
C HIS A 151 -3.42 -3.43 -23.07
N ILE A 152 -2.63 -3.72 -24.10
CA ILE A 152 -1.30 -4.31 -23.97
C ILE A 152 -0.34 -3.48 -24.83
N VAL A 153 0.76 -3.05 -24.21
CA VAL A 153 1.81 -2.31 -24.92
C VAL A 153 2.62 -3.22 -25.83
N GLU A 154 3.05 -2.68 -26.97
CA GLU A 154 3.92 -3.33 -27.96
C GLU A 154 5.34 -3.58 -27.42
N GLY A 155 6.26 -4.12 -28.23
CA GLY A 155 7.67 -4.25 -27.82
C GLY A 155 7.94 -5.28 -26.70
N GLY A 156 6.97 -6.15 -26.42
CA GLY A 156 7.03 -7.25 -25.45
C GLY A 156 6.73 -8.61 -26.09
N LEU A 157 6.03 -9.47 -25.35
CA LEU A 157 5.49 -10.72 -25.89
C LEU A 157 4.37 -10.44 -26.91
N PRO A 158 4.02 -11.41 -27.78
CA PRO A 158 2.95 -11.25 -28.76
C PRO A 158 1.61 -10.84 -28.12
N ILE A 159 0.94 -9.85 -28.73
CA ILE A 159 -0.34 -9.33 -28.26
C ILE A 159 -1.48 -10.24 -28.78
N PRO A 160 -2.36 -10.75 -27.92
CA PRO A 160 -3.54 -11.52 -28.36
C PRO A 160 -4.48 -10.68 -29.23
N ALA A 161 -5.09 -11.32 -30.22
CA ALA A 161 -5.93 -10.65 -31.23
C ALA A 161 -7.16 -9.92 -30.64
N ASP A 162 -7.63 -10.32 -29.47
CA ASP A 162 -8.79 -9.72 -28.79
C ASP A 162 -8.43 -8.50 -27.92
N LYS A 163 -7.14 -8.14 -27.81
CA LYS A 163 -6.65 -7.03 -26.98
C LYS A 163 -6.33 -5.81 -27.82
N LYS A 164 -6.38 -4.63 -27.19
CA LYS A 164 -5.99 -3.37 -27.82
C LYS A 164 -4.48 -3.19 -27.70
N SER A 165 -3.81 -3.10 -28.84
CA SER A 165 -2.38 -2.75 -28.91
C SER A 165 -2.17 -1.29 -28.53
N VAL A 166 -1.09 -1.00 -27.81
CA VAL A 166 -0.68 0.36 -27.43
C VAL A 166 0.76 0.59 -27.86
N PRO A 167 1.04 1.62 -28.68
CA PRO A 167 2.40 2.01 -29.02
C PRO A 167 3.27 2.28 -27.78
N VAL A 168 4.56 2.00 -27.87
CA VAL A 168 5.47 2.06 -26.71
C VAL A 168 5.64 3.50 -26.18
N ASP A 169 5.69 4.48 -27.08
CA ASP A 169 5.74 5.91 -26.76
C ASP A 169 4.47 6.37 -26.00
N VAL A 170 3.30 5.91 -26.44
CA VAL A 170 2.02 6.19 -25.75
C VAL A 170 2.02 5.58 -24.35
N TYR A 171 2.49 4.34 -24.20
CA TYR A 171 2.61 3.73 -22.88
C TYR A 171 3.57 4.49 -21.96
N ALA A 172 4.72 4.92 -22.47
CA ALA A 172 5.68 5.70 -21.69
C ALA A 172 5.05 7.01 -21.19
N ASN A 173 4.33 7.74 -22.05
CA ASN A 173 3.63 8.96 -21.67
C ASN A 173 2.54 8.68 -20.62
N LEU A 174 1.75 7.62 -20.79
CA LEU A 174 0.73 7.23 -19.82
C LEU A 174 1.35 6.87 -18.46
N LEU A 175 2.46 6.13 -18.46
CA LEU A 175 3.16 5.73 -17.24
C LEU A 175 3.76 6.95 -16.52
N GLN A 176 4.32 7.90 -17.26
CA GLN A 176 4.85 9.14 -16.70
C GLN A 176 3.73 9.93 -15.99
N VAL A 177 2.58 10.11 -16.63
CA VAL A 177 1.43 10.79 -16.00
C VAL A 177 0.86 9.95 -14.84
N ALA A 178 0.87 8.62 -14.93
CA ALA A 178 0.38 7.75 -13.86
C ALA A 178 1.16 7.95 -12.55
N LEU A 179 2.46 8.22 -12.66
CA LEU A 179 3.39 8.38 -11.55
C LEU A 179 3.49 9.83 -11.04
N ASP A 180 2.82 10.77 -11.72
CA ASP A 180 2.66 12.17 -11.32
C ASP A 180 1.17 12.53 -11.13
N PRO A 181 0.49 11.96 -10.11
CA PRO A 181 -0.92 12.23 -9.85
C PRO A 181 -1.10 13.64 -9.28
N PRO A 182 -2.25 14.29 -9.53
CA PRO A 182 -2.57 15.56 -8.87
C PRO A 182 -2.61 15.38 -7.35
N THR A 183 -2.19 16.42 -6.61
CA THR A 183 -2.08 16.43 -5.14
C THR A 183 -3.37 15.97 -4.45
N GLU A 184 -4.54 16.34 -4.98
CA GLU A 184 -5.85 15.92 -4.48
C GLU A 184 -6.03 14.39 -4.38
N LEU A 185 -5.30 13.59 -5.17
CA LEU A 185 -5.33 12.12 -5.11
C LEU A 185 -4.36 11.54 -4.09
N LEU A 186 -3.35 12.29 -3.67
CA LEU A 186 -2.32 11.84 -2.76
C LEU A 186 -2.74 11.96 -1.28
N GLY A 187 -3.76 12.74 -0.97
CA GLY A 187 -4.22 12.97 0.40
C GLY A 187 -4.66 11.68 1.12
N LEU A 188 -4.00 11.36 2.23
CA LEU A 188 -4.36 10.25 3.10
C LEU A 188 -5.67 10.54 3.84
N PRO A 189 -6.68 9.64 3.78
CA PRO A 189 -7.94 9.85 4.48
C PRO A 189 -7.78 10.08 5.98
N ILE A 190 -6.87 9.35 6.65
CA ILE A 190 -6.62 9.50 8.09
C ILE A 190 -6.22 10.91 8.52
N ALA A 191 -5.48 11.62 7.67
CA ALA A 191 -4.97 12.96 7.92
C ALA A 191 -5.84 14.06 7.30
N SER A 192 -6.97 13.71 6.68
CA SER A 192 -7.75 14.65 5.85
C SER A 192 -8.47 15.77 6.62
N GLU A 193 -8.68 15.60 7.93
CA GLU A 193 -9.34 16.59 8.80
C GLU A 193 -8.35 17.37 9.68
N HIS A 194 -7.04 17.14 9.51
CA HIS A 194 -6.00 17.84 10.27
C HIS A 194 -5.60 19.17 9.60
N ASP A 195 -5.04 20.09 10.40
CA ASP A 195 -4.52 21.38 9.90
C ASP A 195 -3.40 21.20 8.86
N GLU A 196 -2.61 20.15 9.00
CA GLU A 196 -1.53 19.75 8.09
C GLU A 196 -1.89 18.38 7.46
N PRO A 197 -2.59 18.33 6.31
CA PRO A 197 -2.89 17.08 5.63
C PRO A 197 -1.61 16.42 5.11
N VAL A 198 -1.65 15.09 4.94
CA VAL A 198 -0.52 14.30 4.43
C VAL A 198 -0.83 13.78 3.04
N ASP A 199 -0.07 14.26 2.07
CA ASP A 199 -0.15 13.83 0.67
C ASP A 199 0.99 12.87 0.34
N MET A 200 0.69 11.60 0.08
CA MET A 200 1.71 10.65 -0.30
C MET A 200 1.17 9.42 -1.04
N TRP A 201 2.09 8.70 -1.68
CA TRP A 201 1.83 7.37 -2.20
C TRP A 201 1.76 6.35 -1.07
N VAL A 202 0.96 5.30 -1.25
CA VAL A 202 0.89 4.13 -0.38
C VAL A 202 1.30 2.91 -1.19
N SER A 203 2.07 2.00 -0.59
CA SER A 203 2.50 0.76 -1.25
C SER A 203 2.29 -0.48 -0.39
N LEU A 204 2.13 -1.63 -1.04
CA LEU A 204 1.93 -2.94 -0.42
C LEU A 204 2.73 -4.01 -1.17
N LEU A 205 3.40 -4.88 -0.44
CA LEU A 205 3.97 -6.11 -0.97
C LEU A 205 2.95 -7.24 -0.81
N LEU A 206 2.69 -7.98 -1.89
CA LEU A 206 1.83 -9.15 -1.92
C LEU A 206 2.63 -10.38 -2.36
N ARG A 207 2.28 -11.55 -1.81
CA ARG A 207 2.85 -12.86 -2.20
C ARG A 207 1.76 -13.85 -2.66
N PRO A 208 0.97 -13.53 -3.70
CA PRO A 208 -0.11 -14.41 -4.14
C PRO A 208 0.44 -15.76 -4.64
N VAL A 209 -0.20 -16.84 -4.18
CA VAL A 209 0.14 -18.22 -4.57
C VAL A 209 -0.12 -18.44 -6.06
N VAL A 210 0.85 -19.04 -6.75
CA VAL A 210 0.77 -19.38 -8.18
C VAL A 210 0.80 -20.89 -8.37
N ARG A 211 1.64 -21.59 -7.60
CA ARG A 211 1.74 -23.06 -7.62
C ARG A 211 1.44 -23.57 -6.21
N PRO A 212 0.38 -24.37 -6.02
CA PRO A 212 0.12 -24.97 -4.71
C PRO A 212 1.19 -25.99 -4.33
N GLU A 213 1.30 -26.28 -3.05
CA GLU A 213 2.13 -27.37 -2.55
C GLU A 213 1.65 -28.74 -3.08
N VAL A 214 2.59 -29.61 -3.40
CA VAL A 214 2.36 -31.05 -3.58
C VAL A 214 3.20 -31.79 -2.56
N ALA A 215 2.55 -32.31 -1.53
CA ALA A 215 3.19 -32.93 -0.38
C ALA A 215 4.24 -33.99 -0.79
N GLY A 216 5.47 -33.83 -0.29
CA GLY A 216 6.59 -34.73 -0.58
C GLY A 216 7.21 -34.60 -1.97
N ALA A 217 6.73 -33.66 -2.80
CA ALA A 217 7.23 -33.47 -4.16
C ALA A 217 7.68 -32.02 -4.45
N LEU A 218 6.82 -31.03 -4.22
CA LEU A 218 7.08 -29.64 -4.58
C LEU A 218 6.51 -28.67 -3.53
N PRO A 219 7.30 -27.67 -3.09
CA PRO A 219 6.77 -26.63 -2.21
C PRO A 219 5.79 -25.71 -2.95
N GLU A 220 4.96 -25.01 -2.20
CA GLU A 220 4.18 -23.89 -2.74
C GLU A 220 5.11 -22.81 -3.33
N LYS A 221 4.72 -22.17 -4.43
CA LYS A 221 5.39 -20.98 -4.95
C LYS A 221 4.43 -19.82 -5.14
N SER A 222 4.89 -18.63 -4.77
CA SER A 222 4.20 -17.36 -4.93
C SER A 222 4.89 -16.44 -5.95
N LEU A 223 4.08 -15.58 -6.56
CA LEU A 223 4.52 -14.39 -7.27
C LEU A 223 4.80 -13.31 -6.21
N GLU A 224 5.73 -12.40 -6.46
CA GLU A 224 5.78 -11.14 -5.70
C GLU A 224 5.09 -10.04 -6.49
N THR A 225 4.31 -9.20 -5.83
CA THR A 225 3.65 -8.07 -6.49
C THR A 225 3.73 -6.82 -5.63
N ARG A 226 4.16 -5.72 -6.25
CA ARG A 226 4.19 -4.39 -5.64
C ARG A 226 2.98 -3.61 -6.10
N PHE A 227 2.15 -3.20 -5.15
CA PHE A 227 0.91 -2.49 -5.40
C PHE A 227 1.05 -1.06 -4.92
N PHE A 228 0.91 -0.09 -5.82
CA PHE A 228 1.03 1.34 -5.56
C PHE A 228 -0.31 2.04 -5.78
N ALA A 229 -0.68 2.91 -4.86
CA ALA A 229 -1.84 3.76 -5.02
C ALA A 229 -1.59 5.15 -4.41
N PRO A 230 -2.17 6.21 -4.99
CA PRO A 230 -2.30 7.50 -4.32
C PRO A 230 -3.05 7.34 -2.99
N GLY A 231 -2.71 8.16 -1.98
CA GLY A 231 -3.24 8.06 -0.62
C GLY A 231 -4.77 7.97 -0.52
N THR A 232 -5.50 8.71 -1.35
CA THR A 232 -6.97 8.67 -1.38
C THR A 232 -7.54 7.28 -1.68
N LEU A 233 -6.76 6.41 -2.35
CA LEU A 233 -7.14 5.07 -2.78
C LEU A 233 -6.58 3.96 -1.89
N VAL A 234 -6.14 4.27 -0.67
CA VAL A 234 -5.61 3.27 0.28
C VAL A 234 -6.61 2.15 0.61
N SER A 235 -7.92 2.41 0.49
CA SER A 235 -8.97 1.37 0.62
C SER A 235 -8.82 0.22 -0.39
N ASN A 236 -8.27 0.49 -1.58
CA ASN A 236 -7.95 -0.56 -2.55
C ASN A 236 -6.84 -1.49 -2.05
N LEU A 237 -5.90 -0.97 -1.24
CA LEU A 237 -4.82 -1.76 -0.66
C LEU A 237 -5.34 -2.61 0.49
N ASP A 238 -6.25 -2.10 1.35
CA ASP A 238 -6.97 -2.92 2.35
C ASP A 238 -7.72 -4.09 1.68
N PHE A 239 -8.36 -3.82 0.54
CA PHE A 239 -9.08 -4.85 -0.22
C PHE A 239 -8.15 -5.97 -0.69
N VAL A 240 -7.05 -5.66 -1.37
CA VAL A 240 -6.14 -6.70 -1.89
C VAL A 240 -5.34 -7.39 -0.77
N GLU A 241 -4.99 -6.67 0.31
CA GLU A 241 -4.36 -7.25 1.51
C GLU A 241 -5.29 -8.27 2.17
N THR A 242 -6.58 -7.97 2.26
CA THR A 242 -7.57 -8.89 2.84
C THR A 242 -7.70 -10.19 2.03
N ILE A 243 -7.55 -10.12 0.70
CA ILE A 243 -7.67 -11.28 -0.19
C ILE A 243 -6.38 -12.09 -0.27
N PHE A 244 -5.23 -11.42 -0.43
CA PHE A 244 -3.96 -12.05 -0.77
C PHE A 244 -2.92 -12.04 0.37
N GLY A 245 -3.26 -11.45 1.51
CA GLY A 245 -2.35 -11.28 2.64
C GLY A 245 -1.43 -10.08 2.50
N ASN A 246 -0.68 -9.79 3.58
CA ASN A 246 0.34 -8.76 3.63
C ASN A 246 1.72 -9.44 3.55
N GLY A 247 2.55 -9.03 2.59
CA GLY A 247 3.89 -9.58 2.37
C GLY A 247 4.98 -8.99 3.26
N GLY A 248 4.63 -8.12 4.22
CA GLY A 248 5.56 -7.46 5.12
C GLY A 248 6.25 -6.25 4.50
N ASP A 249 7.27 -5.76 5.19
CA ASP A 249 8.12 -4.67 4.72
C ASP A 249 9.09 -5.16 3.63
N PRO A 250 8.94 -4.77 2.34
CA PRO A 250 9.85 -5.15 1.25
C PRO A 250 11.30 -4.68 1.43
N PHE A 251 11.61 -3.74 2.32
CA PHE A 251 12.98 -3.30 2.57
C PHE A 251 13.76 -4.28 3.47
N LEU A 252 13.05 -5.19 4.13
CA LEU A 252 13.65 -6.22 4.98
C LEU A 252 14.08 -7.43 4.13
N PRO A 253 15.32 -7.95 4.32
CA PRO A 253 15.81 -9.11 3.59
C PRO A 253 14.91 -10.34 3.73
N GLU A 254 14.26 -10.51 4.89
CA GLU A 254 13.34 -11.64 5.13
C GLU A 254 12.15 -11.65 4.16
N ASN A 255 11.81 -10.49 3.58
CA ASN A 255 10.71 -10.33 2.63
C ASN A 255 11.20 -10.20 1.17
N ASP A 256 12.51 -10.31 0.90
CA ASP A 256 13.02 -10.35 -0.47
C ASP A 256 12.85 -11.75 -1.08
N SER A 257 11.93 -11.84 -2.04
CA SER A 257 11.63 -13.08 -2.77
C SER A 257 12.83 -13.72 -3.45
N ALA A 258 13.85 -12.93 -3.82
CA ALA A 258 15.05 -13.46 -4.45
C ALA A 258 15.94 -14.28 -3.50
N LEU A 259 15.80 -14.09 -2.18
CA LEU A 259 16.51 -14.87 -1.16
C LEU A 259 15.79 -16.19 -0.83
N ASP A 260 14.49 -16.31 -1.16
CA ASP A 260 13.69 -17.52 -1.00
C ASP A 260 13.32 -18.13 -2.37
N ILE A 261 14.33 -18.71 -3.02
CA ILE A 261 14.20 -19.32 -4.34
C ILE A 261 13.25 -20.52 -4.39
N ASP A 262 13.04 -21.17 -3.24
CA ASP A 262 12.20 -22.37 -3.13
C ASP A 262 10.72 -22.01 -3.23
N HIS A 263 10.31 -20.88 -2.64
CA HIS A 263 8.91 -20.43 -2.62
C HIS A 263 8.62 -19.24 -3.54
N TRP A 264 9.61 -18.70 -4.26
CA TRP A 264 9.37 -17.69 -5.30
C TRP A 264 9.29 -18.30 -6.70
N THR A 265 8.39 -17.79 -7.54
CA THR A 265 8.28 -18.19 -8.95
C THR A 265 9.37 -17.61 -9.86
N GLY A 266 10.16 -16.64 -9.39
CA GLY A 266 11.11 -15.88 -10.21
C GLY A 266 10.49 -14.74 -11.01
N HIS A 267 9.22 -14.40 -10.74
CA HIS A 267 8.49 -13.33 -11.41
C HIS A 267 8.14 -12.20 -10.43
N SER A 268 8.11 -10.97 -10.94
CA SER A 268 7.71 -9.77 -10.19
C SER A 268 6.58 -9.05 -10.92
N GLY A 269 5.54 -8.67 -10.19
CA GLY A 269 4.40 -7.89 -10.69
C GLY A 269 4.39 -6.47 -10.13
N CYS A 270 3.80 -5.54 -10.88
CA CYS A 270 3.59 -4.17 -10.45
C CYS A 270 2.15 -3.74 -10.81
N VAL A 271 1.46 -3.10 -9.88
CA VAL A 271 0.14 -2.49 -10.09
C VAL A 271 0.18 -1.05 -9.61
N ILE A 272 -0.27 -0.12 -10.45
CA ILE A 272 -0.34 1.32 -10.13
C ILE A 272 -1.78 1.78 -10.37
N LEU A 273 -2.43 2.34 -9.36
CA LEU A 273 -3.75 2.96 -9.52
C LEU A 273 -3.62 4.41 -9.98
N ALA A 274 -4.15 4.73 -11.16
CA ALA A 274 -4.05 6.05 -11.76
C ALA A 274 -5.36 6.49 -12.46
N PRO A 275 -6.45 6.74 -11.71
CA PRO A 275 -7.75 7.05 -12.30
C PRO A 275 -7.79 8.39 -13.05
N HIS A 276 -6.85 9.30 -12.79
CA HIS A 276 -6.72 10.59 -13.48
C HIS A 276 -6.36 10.46 -14.95
N LEU A 277 -5.78 9.33 -15.38
CA LEU A 277 -5.45 9.07 -16.79
C LEU A 277 -6.67 9.12 -17.71
N THR A 278 -7.87 8.89 -17.18
CA THR A 278 -9.13 8.95 -17.95
C THR A 278 -9.46 10.35 -18.48
N LYS A 279 -8.80 11.40 -17.96
CA LYS A 279 -8.94 12.79 -18.42
C LYS A 279 -8.04 13.13 -19.62
N LEU A 280 -7.10 12.25 -19.97
CA LEU A 280 -6.16 12.49 -21.08
C LEU A 280 -6.84 12.32 -22.43
N SER A 281 -6.40 13.11 -23.40
CA SER A 281 -6.81 12.98 -24.79
C SER A 281 -5.81 12.12 -25.56
N LYS A 282 -6.24 11.45 -26.63
CA LYS A 282 -5.34 10.64 -27.48
C LYS A 282 -4.27 11.45 -28.21
N LYS A 283 -4.46 12.77 -28.36
CA LYS A 283 -3.57 13.66 -29.11
C LYS A 283 -2.55 14.36 -28.21
N ALA A 284 -2.85 14.46 -26.91
CA ALA A 284 -2.08 15.23 -25.94
C ALA A 284 -0.75 14.55 -25.60
#